data_AF-A0A7T8K0V4-F1
#
_entry.id   AF-A0A7T8K0V4-F1
#
_cell.length_a   1.000
_cell.length_b   1.000
_cell.length_c   1.000
_cell.angle_alpha   90.00
_cell.angle_beta   90.00
_cell.angle_gamma   90.00
#
_symmetry.space_group_name_H-M   'P 1'
#
loop_
_entity.id
_entity.type
_entity.pdbx_description
1 polymer ?
#
loop_
_entity_poly.entity_id
_entity_poly.type
_entity_poly.pdbx_seq_one_letter_code
_entity_poly.pdbx_strand_id
1 'polypeptide(L)'
;MKALSKIGLTSHKKEERDEAASLKRAMEKFSFSHETDLSIAVQLLDCAIADLSAYREHFEESKQAAQGLSEKWGVSKAFENTRARKVKAHFDELSQDERLADADSYFRVHVFNACLDIVISQLTQRFTGLRSTAERFKAIQPMTLCTATDDELFRQASKLVDIYRDDITEDFPIQLLSFRACLKQRISQVKTVRELAKMLLIENSCITASFGE
;
A
#
# COMPACT_ATOMS: atom_id res chain seq x y z
N MET A 1 8.19 -4.70 -15.77
CA MET A 1 9.26 -5.73 -15.92
C MET A 1 9.71 -5.99 -17.36
N LYS A 2 8.82 -6.35 -18.30
CA LYS A 2 9.22 -6.64 -19.71
C LYS A 2 9.83 -5.44 -20.43
N ALA A 3 9.27 -4.23 -20.25
CA ALA A 3 9.79 -3.00 -20.86
C ALA A 3 11.20 -2.63 -20.33
N LEU A 4 11.39 -2.63 -19.01
CA LEU A 4 12.71 -2.40 -18.38
C LEU A 4 13.75 -3.45 -18.81
N SER A 5 13.34 -4.72 -18.92
CA SER A 5 14.23 -5.78 -19.42
C SER A 5 14.58 -5.59 -20.90
N LYS A 6 13.63 -5.10 -21.71
CA LYS A 6 13.88 -4.74 -23.11
C LYS A 6 14.87 -3.59 -23.21
N ILE A 7 14.67 -2.50 -22.47
CA ILE A 7 15.59 -1.34 -22.45
C ILE A 7 17.00 -1.76 -22.01
N GLY A 8 17.12 -2.58 -20.96
CA GLY A 8 18.41 -3.12 -20.50
C GLY A 8 19.14 -3.98 -21.54
N LEU A 9 18.40 -4.65 -22.43
CA LEU A 9 18.95 -5.52 -23.47
C LEU A 9 19.19 -4.82 -24.81
N THR A 10 18.41 -3.77 -25.12
CA THR A 10 18.40 -3.14 -26.46
C THR A 10 19.04 -1.75 -26.50
N SER A 11 19.30 -1.10 -25.37
CA SER A 11 19.94 0.21 -25.38
C SER A 11 21.45 0.12 -25.67
N HIS A 12 21.94 0.98 -26.56
CA HIS A 12 23.36 1.13 -26.87
C HIS A 12 24.11 2.00 -25.85
N LYS A 13 23.40 2.70 -24.95
CA LYS A 13 24.02 3.57 -23.94
C LYS A 13 24.13 2.85 -22.61
N LYS A 14 25.32 2.91 -22.02
CA LYS A 14 25.61 2.24 -20.75
C LYS A 14 24.77 2.80 -19.59
N GLU A 15 24.65 4.12 -19.50
CA GLU A 15 23.86 4.79 -18.46
C GLU A 15 22.39 4.32 -18.43
N GLU A 16 21.75 4.23 -19.60
CA GLU A 16 20.34 3.80 -19.74
C GLU A 16 20.14 2.35 -19.25
N ARG A 17 21.12 1.46 -19.51
CA ARG A 17 21.09 0.07 -19.07
C ARG A 17 21.28 -0.07 -17.56
N ASP A 18 22.24 0.67 -17.00
CA ASP A 18 22.56 0.63 -15.58
C ASP A 18 21.39 1.15 -14.74
N GLU A 19 20.72 2.21 -15.20
CA GLU A 19 19.55 2.79 -14.54
C GLU A 19 18.32 1.86 -14.62
N ALA A 20 18.04 1.30 -15.79
CA ALA A 20 16.95 0.32 -15.95
C ALA A 20 17.16 -0.95 -15.11
N ALA A 21 18.42 -1.42 -15.00
CA ALA A 21 18.77 -2.56 -14.16
C ALA A 21 18.63 -2.24 -12.66
N SER A 22 19.03 -1.04 -12.24
CA SER A 22 18.86 -0.55 -10.87
C SER A 22 17.38 -0.49 -10.48
N LEU A 23 16.55 0.13 -11.32
CA LEU A 23 15.10 0.22 -11.11
C LEU A 23 14.44 -1.16 -11.05
N LYS A 24 14.82 -2.08 -11.95
CA LYS A 24 14.35 -3.46 -11.92
C LYS A 24 14.68 -4.15 -10.60
N ARG A 25 15.92 -4.03 -10.11
CA ARG A 25 16.35 -4.60 -8.82
C ARG A 25 15.63 -3.96 -7.65
N ALA A 26 15.37 -2.65 -7.66
CA ALA A 26 14.62 -1.97 -6.62
C ALA A 26 13.17 -2.48 -6.55
N MET A 27 12.53 -2.67 -7.71
CA MET A 27 11.19 -3.25 -7.80
C MET A 27 11.14 -4.72 -7.36
N GLU A 28 12.19 -5.51 -7.66
CA GLU A 28 12.31 -6.91 -7.20
C GLU A 28 12.59 -7.01 -5.69
N LYS A 29 13.37 -6.06 -5.14
CA LYS A 29 13.63 -5.94 -3.70
C LYS A 29 12.42 -5.45 -2.90
N PHE A 30 11.36 -4.97 -3.54
CA PHE A 30 10.08 -4.65 -2.89
C PHE A 30 9.33 -5.91 -2.40
N SER A 31 10.03 -7.04 -2.20
CA SER A 31 9.52 -8.18 -1.46
C SER A 31 9.57 -7.87 0.03
N PHE A 32 8.42 -7.92 0.70
CA PHE A 32 8.35 -7.90 2.15
C PHE A 32 9.33 -8.93 2.74
N SER A 33 10.28 -8.48 3.57
CA SER A 33 11.12 -9.38 4.34
C SER A 33 10.24 -10.13 5.35
N HIS A 34 10.59 -11.39 5.65
CA HIS A 34 9.85 -12.26 6.59
C HIS A 34 9.83 -11.73 8.05
N GLU A 35 10.50 -10.62 8.32
CA GLU A 35 10.63 -10.00 9.64
C GLU A 35 9.71 -8.80 9.86
N THR A 36 8.96 -8.36 8.83
CA THR A 36 8.11 -7.17 8.96
C THR A 36 6.82 -7.52 9.69
N ASP A 37 6.53 -6.80 10.77
CA ASP A 37 5.26 -6.89 11.50
C ASP A 37 4.08 -6.59 10.56
N LEU A 38 3.01 -7.39 10.68
CA LEU A 38 1.84 -7.33 9.80
C LEU A 38 1.21 -5.93 9.77
N SER A 39 1.15 -5.25 10.91
CA SER A 39 0.54 -3.92 11.04
C SER A 39 1.39 -2.87 10.34
N ILE A 40 2.71 -2.95 10.51
CA ILE A 40 3.67 -2.07 9.84
C ILE A 40 3.59 -2.27 8.32
N ALA A 41 3.49 -3.52 7.87
CA ALA A 41 3.36 -3.84 6.46
C ALA A 41 2.11 -3.22 5.83
N VAL A 42 0.96 -3.30 6.51
CA VAL A 42 -0.29 -2.67 6.05
C VAL A 42 -0.16 -1.14 6.02
N GLN A 43 0.43 -0.53 7.05
CA GLN A 43 0.65 0.92 7.08
C GLN A 43 1.54 1.40 5.92
N LEU A 44 2.65 0.70 5.63
CA LEU A 44 3.53 1.05 4.52
C LEU A 44 2.81 0.95 3.17
N LEU A 45 1.94 -0.04 3.00
CA LEU A 45 1.13 -0.19 1.79
C LEU A 45 0.11 0.95 1.65
N ASP A 46 -0.54 1.32 2.76
CA ASP A 46 -1.50 2.44 2.76
C ASP A 46 -0.80 3.76 2.45
N CYS A 47 0.39 4.00 3.01
CA CYS A 47 1.23 5.15 2.64
C CYS A 47 1.61 5.12 1.16
N ALA A 48 2.08 3.99 0.63
CA ALA A 48 2.44 3.89 -0.78
C ALA A 48 1.25 4.14 -1.72
N ILE A 49 0.06 3.67 -1.36
CA ILE A 49 -1.18 3.95 -2.12
C ILE A 49 -1.52 5.44 -2.06
N ALA A 50 -1.39 6.07 -0.89
CA ALA A 50 -1.63 7.50 -0.72
C ALA A 50 -0.62 8.34 -1.54
N ASP A 51 0.65 8.00 -1.49
CA ASP A 51 1.71 8.67 -2.25
C ASP A 51 1.49 8.55 -3.76
N LEU A 52 1.14 7.36 -4.26
CA LEU A 52 0.81 7.15 -5.67
C LEU A 52 -0.45 7.92 -6.10
N SER A 53 -1.41 8.06 -5.19
CA SER A 53 -2.63 8.83 -5.45
C SER A 53 -2.32 10.33 -5.53
N ALA A 54 -1.48 10.84 -4.63
CA ALA A 54 -1.01 12.23 -4.64
C ALA A 54 -0.13 12.52 -5.87
N TYR A 55 0.67 11.55 -6.31
CA TYR A 55 1.53 11.67 -7.49
C TYR A 55 0.78 12.02 -8.78
N ARG A 56 -0.54 11.79 -8.85
CA ARG A 56 -1.38 12.23 -9.97
C ARG A 56 -1.34 13.73 -10.21
N GLU A 57 -1.24 14.53 -9.14
CA GLU A 57 -1.18 15.98 -9.23
C GLU A 57 0.18 16.48 -9.74
N HIS A 58 1.22 15.65 -9.64
CA HIS A 58 2.59 15.96 -10.03
C HIS A 58 2.92 15.57 -11.49
N PHE A 59 1.91 15.56 -12.37
CA PHE A 59 2.09 15.22 -13.78
C PHE A 59 3.11 16.14 -14.47
N GLU A 60 3.01 17.47 -14.27
CA GLU A 60 3.89 18.42 -14.95
C GLU A 60 5.35 18.29 -14.51
N GLU A 61 5.60 18.11 -13.21
CA GLU A 61 6.94 17.86 -12.68
C GLU A 61 7.54 16.58 -13.27
N SER A 62 6.73 15.53 -13.37
CA SER A 62 7.13 14.23 -13.92
C SER A 62 7.43 14.32 -15.41
N LYS A 63 6.61 15.06 -16.15
CA LYS A 63 6.81 15.34 -17.57
C LYS A 63 8.07 16.18 -17.80
N GLN A 64 8.32 17.20 -16.99
CA GLN A 64 9.53 18.02 -17.07
C GLN A 64 10.80 17.21 -16.79
N ALA A 65 10.77 16.34 -15.77
CA ALA A 65 11.89 15.44 -15.46
C ALA A 65 12.16 14.47 -16.63
N ALA A 66 11.10 13.88 -17.21
CA ALA A 66 11.22 13.00 -18.36
C ALA A 66 11.77 13.72 -19.60
N GLN A 67 11.37 14.97 -19.83
CA GLN A 67 11.90 15.79 -20.91
C GLN A 67 13.39 16.12 -20.73
N GLY A 68 13.81 16.45 -19.50
CA GLY A 68 15.23 16.65 -19.18
C GLY A 68 16.07 15.40 -19.41
N LEU A 69 15.55 14.23 -19.06
CA LEU A 69 16.20 12.95 -19.32
C LEU A 69 16.26 12.64 -20.83
N SER A 70 15.17 12.88 -21.55
CA SER A 70 15.10 12.74 -23.01
C SER A 70 16.13 13.61 -23.71
N GLU A 71 16.33 14.84 -23.24
CA GLU A 71 17.34 15.76 -23.76
C GLU A 71 18.76 15.27 -23.50
N LYS A 72 19.05 14.80 -22.27
CA LYS A 72 20.32 14.14 -21.94
C LYS A 72 20.59 12.94 -22.86
N TRP A 73 19.54 12.24 -23.27
CA TRP A 73 19.62 11.07 -24.14
C TRP A 73 19.50 11.40 -25.64
N GLY A 74 19.35 12.66 -26.03
CA GLY A 74 19.18 13.05 -27.44
C GLY A 74 17.94 12.46 -28.10
N VAL A 75 16.90 12.16 -27.31
CA VAL A 75 15.60 11.64 -27.76
C VAL A 75 14.63 12.82 -27.96
N SER A 76 13.78 12.74 -28.99
CA SER A 76 12.78 13.77 -29.29
C SER A 76 11.79 13.94 -28.13
N LYS A 77 11.54 15.20 -27.76
CA LYS A 77 10.61 15.60 -26.68
C LYS A 77 9.16 15.81 -27.16
N ALA A 78 8.94 15.85 -28.47
CA ALA A 78 7.65 16.21 -29.05
C ALA A 78 6.75 14.99 -29.23
N PHE A 79 5.47 15.14 -28.87
CA PHE A 79 4.45 14.16 -29.26
C PHE A 79 4.26 14.17 -30.77
N GLU A 80 4.06 12.99 -31.34
CA GLU A 80 3.81 12.84 -32.77
C GLU A 80 2.41 13.38 -33.10
N ASN A 81 2.36 14.40 -33.95
CA ASN A 81 1.12 15.09 -34.26
C ASN A 81 0.33 14.28 -35.31
N THR A 82 -0.58 13.44 -34.83
CA THR A 82 -1.38 12.58 -35.70
C THR A 82 -2.71 13.26 -36.02
N ARG A 83 -3.08 13.36 -37.31
CA ARG A 83 -4.33 14.00 -37.73
C ARG A 83 -5.53 13.28 -37.09
N ALA A 84 -6.30 14.01 -36.30
CA ALA A 84 -7.57 13.50 -35.76
C ALA A 84 -8.54 13.15 -36.89
N ARG A 85 -9.09 11.93 -36.85
CA ARG A 85 -10.10 11.47 -37.81
C ARG A 85 -11.40 12.23 -37.58
N LYS A 86 -11.88 12.97 -38.59
CA LYS A 86 -13.20 13.58 -38.57
C LYS A 86 -14.27 12.52 -38.89
N VAL A 87 -15.26 12.40 -38.01
CA VAL A 87 -16.47 11.60 -38.23
C VAL A 87 -17.59 12.54 -38.67
N LYS A 88 -18.42 12.14 -39.64
CA LYS A 88 -19.59 12.92 -40.03
C LYS A 88 -20.65 12.79 -38.94
N ALA A 89 -21.10 13.90 -38.38
CA ALA A 89 -22.25 13.92 -37.48
C ALA A 89 -23.55 13.75 -38.28
N HIS A 90 -24.43 12.87 -37.83
CA HIS A 90 -25.75 12.67 -38.41
C HIS A 90 -26.78 13.61 -37.76
N PHE A 91 -27.84 13.96 -38.50
CA PHE A 91 -28.96 14.73 -37.96
C PHE A 91 -29.64 13.91 -36.84
N ASP A 92 -29.97 14.55 -35.71
CA ASP A 92 -30.42 13.93 -34.44
C ASP A 92 -29.40 13.06 -33.68
N GLU A 93 -28.12 13.07 -34.04
CA GLU A 93 -27.09 12.37 -33.26
C GLU A 93 -26.86 13.08 -31.91
N LEU A 94 -27.11 12.37 -30.81
CA LEU A 94 -26.76 12.83 -29.46
C LEU A 94 -25.25 13.05 -29.37
N SER A 95 -24.82 14.09 -28.66
CA SER A 95 -23.41 14.49 -28.55
C SER A 95 -22.53 13.30 -28.19
N GLN A 96 -21.52 13.01 -29.01
CA GLN A 96 -20.53 11.96 -28.74
C GLN A 96 -19.56 12.41 -27.63
N ASP A 97 -19.00 11.43 -26.90
CA ASP A 97 -17.87 11.65 -25.99
C ASP A 97 -16.74 12.40 -26.71
N GLU A 98 -16.42 13.60 -26.25
CA GLU A 98 -15.34 14.40 -26.83
C GLU A 98 -13.99 13.72 -26.58
N ARG A 99 -13.37 13.24 -27.65
CA ARG A 99 -12.00 12.73 -27.57
C ARG A 99 -11.05 13.90 -27.35
N LEU A 100 -10.18 13.78 -26.34
CA LEU A 100 -9.08 14.74 -26.12
C LEU A 100 -8.29 14.89 -27.42
N ALA A 101 -8.29 16.11 -27.96
CA ALA A 101 -7.68 16.41 -29.25
C ALA A 101 -6.17 16.66 -29.14
N ASP A 102 -5.70 17.06 -27.96
CA ASP A 102 -4.30 17.33 -27.69
C ASP A 102 -3.58 16.08 -27.16
N ALA A 103 -2.41 15.80 -27.74
CA ALA A 103 -1.63 14.61 -27.41
C ALA A 103 -1.15 14.62 -25.95
N ASP A 104 -0.99 15.80 -25.35
CA ASP A 104 -0.51 15.98 -23.98
C ASP A 104 -1.56 15.54 -22.95
N SER A 105 -2.78 16.06 -23.04
CA SER A 105 -3.90 15.64 -22.19
C SER A 105 -4.28 14.19 -22.48
N TYR A 106 -4.21 13.75 -23.74
CA TYR A 106 -4.40 12.34 -24.07
C TYR A 106 -3.41 11.46 -23.30
N PHE A 107 -2.12 11.78 -23.33
CA PHE A 107 -1.09 11.05 -22.60
C PHE A 107 -1.32 11.11 -21.08
N ARG A 108 -1.62 12.29 -20.54
CA ARG A 108 -1.93 12.48 -19.11
C ARG A 108 -3.05 11.56 -18.65
N VAL A 109 -4.17 11.56 -19.36
CA VAL A 109 -5.37 10.81 -18.95
C VAL A 109 -5.24 9.31 -19.26
N HIS A 110 -4.88 8.96 -20.49
CA HIS A 110 -4.98 7.58 -20.98
C HIS A 110 -3.73 6.74 -20.72
N VAL A 111 -2.60 7.37 -20.41
CA VAL A 111 -1.35 6.67 -20.11
C VAL A 111 -0.94 6.91 -18.67
N PHE A 112 -0.67 8.16 -18.29
CA PHE A 112 -0.12 8.46 -16.97
C PHE A 112 -1.10 8.11 -15.84
N ASN A 113 -2.30 8.70 -15.86
CA ASN A 113 -3.34 8.40 -14.87
C ASN A 113 -3.76 6.94 -14.94
N ALA A 114 -4.01 6.40 -16.13
CA ALA A 114 -4.37 4.99 -16.31
C ALA A 114 -3.33 4.03 -15.70
N CYS A 115 -2.02 4.29 -15.86
CA CYS A 115 -0.97 3.50 -15.23
C CYS A 115 -1.05 3.56 -13.70
N LEU A 116 -1.22 4.76 -13.14
CA LEU A 116 -1.34 4.94 -11.69
C LEU A 116 -2.60 4.23 -11.17
N ASP A 117 -3.72 4.33 -11.86
CA ASP A 117 -4.99 3.68 -11.52
C ASP A 117 -4.83 2.16 -11.46
N ILE A 118 -4.15 1.58 -12.46
CA ILE A 118 -3.87 0.15 -12.49
C ILE A 118 -3.00 -0.23 -11.29
N VAL A 119 -1.93 0.51 -11.00
CA VAL A 119 -1.03 0.18 -9.88
C VAL A 119 -1.77 0.31 -8.55
N ILE A 120 -2.51 1.40 -8.32
CA ILE A 120 -3.31 1.63 -7.11
C ILE A 120 -4.34 0.52 -6.93
N SER A 121 -5.07 0.18 -7.99
CA SER A 121 -6.08 -0.88 -7.98
C SER A 121 -5.46 -2.24 -7.65
N GLN A 122 -4.34 -2.59 -8.28
CA GLN A 122 -3.62 -3.84 -8.05
C GLN A 122 -3.08 -3.93 -6.63
N LEU A 123 -2.49 -2.86 -6.09
CA LEU A 123 -2.03 -2.83 -4.70
C LEU A 123 -3.21 -2.99 -3.74
N THR A 124 -4.30 -2.25 -3.95
CA THR A 124 -5.49 -2.31 -3.08
C THR A 124 -6.11 -3.71 -3.08
N GLN A 125 -6.33 -4.29 -4.26
CA GLN A 125 -6.96 -5.60 -4.39
C GLN A 125 -6.06 -6.72 -3.86
N ARG A 126 -4.78 -6.73 -4.23
CA ARG A 126 -3.85 -7.80 -3.84
C ARG A 126 -3.64 -7.88 -2.33
N PHE A 127 -3.70 -6.75 -1.64
CA PHE A 127 -3.46 -6.69 -0.19
C PHE A 127 -4.72 -6.59 0.65
N THR A 128 -5.91 -6.76 0.04
CA THR A 128 -7.18 -6.78 0.79
C THR A 128 -7.18 -7.85 1.88
N GLY A 129 -6.72 -9.08 1.57
CA GLY A 129 -6.64 -10.15 2.57
C GLY A 129 -5.68 -9.83 3.73
N LEU A 130 -4.54 -9.21 3.43
CA LEU A 130 -3.57 -8.78 4.44
C LEU A 130 -4.19 -7.74 5.39
N ARG A 131 -4.88 -6.75 4.82
CA ARG A 131 -5.58 -5.71 5.58
C ARG A 131 -6.71 -6.30 6.43
N SER A 132 -7.49 -7.24 5.89
CA SER A 132 -8.53 -7.95 6.64
C SER A 132 -7.96 -8.72 7.84
N THR A 133 -6.84 -9.41 7.66
CA THR A 133 -6.17 -10.11 8.77
C THR A 133 -5.64 -9.13 9.81
N ALA A 134 -4.99 -8.04 9.38
CA ALA A 134 -4.47 -7.02 10.30
C ALA A 134 -5.59 -6.35 11.11
N GLU A 135 -6.73 -6.06 10.47
CA GLU A 135 -7.90 -5.47 11.14
C GLU A 135 -8.56 -6.46 12.09
N ARG A 136 -8.63 -7.75 11.72
CA ARG A 136 -9.20 -8.81 12.58
C ARG A 136 -8.43 -8.91 13.91
N PHE A 137 -7.10 -8.87 13.87
CA PHE A 137 -6.24 -8.96 15.05
C PHE A 137 -5.84 -7.59 15.63
N LYS A 138 -6.54 -6.51 15.25
CA LYS A 138 -6.19 -5.15 15.66
C LYS A 138 -6.24 -4.93 17.17
N ALA A 139 -7.16 -5.59 17.86
CA ALA A 139 -7.35 -5.48 19.31
C ALA A 139 -6.09 -5.86 20.12
N ILE A 140 -5.25 -6.76 19.58
CA ILE A 140 -4.04 -7.25 20.26
C ILE A 140 -2.76 -6.55 19.78
N GLN A 141 -2.87 -5.55 18.90
CA GLN A 141 -1.71 -4.79 18.45
C GLN A 141 -1.26 -3.80 19.54
N PRO A 142 0.05 -3.70 19.84
CA PRO A 142 0.57 -2.82 20.90
C PRO A 142 0.11 -1.36 20.76
N MET A 143 0.12 -0.83 19.53
CA MET A 143 -0.33 0.53 19.24
C MET A 143 -1.82 0.74 19.53
N THR A 144 -2.67 -0.23 19.18
CA THR A 144 -4.11 -0.19 19.49
C THR A 144 -4.32 -0.23 21.00
N LEU A 145 -3.62 -1.10 21.71
CA LEU A 145 -3.71 -1.19 23.18
C LEU A 145 -3.31 0.14 23.87
N CYS A 146 -2.40 0.91 23.29
CA CYS A 146 -2.01 2.21 23.84
C CYS A 146 -2.99 3.34 23.52
N THR A 147 -3.63 3.31 22.34
CA THR A 147 -4.35 4.47 21.78
C THR A 147 -5.87 4.33 21.79
N ALA A 148 -6.40 3.10 21.75
CA ALA A 148 -7.84 2.86 21.70
C ALA A 148 -8.51 3.18 23.05
N THR A 149 -9.72 3.73 22.97
CA THR A 149 -10.61 3.87 24.13
C THR A 149 -11.11 2.50 24.59
N ASP A 150 -11.60 2.43 25.82
CA ASP A 150 -12.11 1.20 26.43
C ASP A 150 -13.26 0.61 25.59
N ASP A 151 -14.19 1.46 25.16
CA ASP A 151 -15.32 1.04 24.33
C ASP A 151 -14.90 0.54 22.95
N GLU A 152 -13.91 1.18 22.32
CA GLU A 152 -13.40 0.76 21.02
C GLU A 152 -12.68 -0.58 21.14
N LEU A 153 -11.82 -0.71 22.14
CA LEU A 153 -11.06 -1.93 22.38
C LEU A 153 -11.97 -3.09 22.74
N PHE A 154 -12.97 -2.86 23.59
CA PHE A 154 -13.99 -3.85 23.95
C PHE A 154 -14.73 -4.34 22.71
N ARG A 155 -15.17 -3.42 21.84
CA ARG A 155 -15.90 -3.76 20.61
C ARG A 155 -15.02 -4.56 19.64
N GLN A 156 -13.76 -4.19 19.48
CA GLN A 156 -12.82 -4.92 18.60
C GLN A 156 -12.50 -6.31 19.15
N ALA A 157 -12.30 -6.44 20.47
CA ALA A 157 -12.08 -7.72 21.11
C ALA A 157 -13.31 -8.62 21.01
N SER A 158 -14.52 -8.07 21.18
CA SER A 158 -15.78 -8.83 21.04
C SER A 158 -15.93 -9.39 19.63
N LYS A 159 -15.64 -8.59 18.59
CA LYS A 159 -15.62 -9.09 17.20
C LYS A 159 -14.62 -10.23 16.98
N LEU A 160 -13.49 -10.20 17.67
CA LEU A 160 -12.51 -11.29 17.59
C LEU A 160 -13.04 -12.58 18.23
N VAL A 161 -13.69 -12.47 19.38
CA VAL A 161 -14.39 -13.60 20.05
C VAL A 161 -15.44 -14.18 19.11
N ASP A 162 -16.29 -13.35 18.50
CA ASP A 162 -17.36 -13.84 17.61
C ASP A 162 -16.83 -14.68 16.45
N ILE A 163 -15.66 -14.31 15.91
CA ILE A 163 -15.00 -15.02 14.80
C ILE A 163 -14.33 -16.32 15.26
N TYR A 164 -13.78 -16.32 16.48
CA TYR A 164 -12.99 -17.43 17.06
C TYR A 164 -13.63 -17.98 18.34
N ARG A 165 -14.95 -18.12 18.36
CA ARG A 165 -15.73 -18.51 19.56
C ARG A 165 -15.33 -19.85 20.16
N ASP A 166 -14.75 -20.72 19.32
CA ASP A 166 -14.29 -22.06 19.74
C ASP A 166 -12.90 -22.01 20.38
N ASP A 167 -12.14 -20.93 20.14
CA ASP A 167 -10.75 -20.75 20.59
C ASP A 167 -10.60 -19.65 21.67
N ILE A 168 -11.54 -18.71 21.75
CA ILE A 168 -11.47 -17.52 22.61
C ILE A 168 -12.74 -17.42 23.45
N THR A 169 -12.58 -17.26 24.76
CA THR A 169 -13.68 -17.13 25.70
C THR A 169 -14.38 -15.78 25.61
N GLU A 170 -15.68 -15.75 25.99
CA GLU A 170 -16.49 -14.52 26.02
C GLU A 170 -15.94 -13.45 26.99
N ASP A 171 -15.14 -13.85 27.98
CA ASP A 171 -14.50 -12.94 28.93
C ASP A 171 -13.29 -12.19 28.34
N PHE A 172 -12.80 -12.58 27.17
CA PHE A 172 -11.60 -12.01 26.55
C PHE A 172 -11.62 -10.47 26.46
N PRO A 173 -12.72 -9.79 26.07
CA PRO A 173 -12.75 -8.32 26.01
C PRO A 173 -12.48 -7.66 27.37
N ILE A 174 -13.04 -8.23 28.45
CA ILE A 174 -12.86 -7.72 29.81
C ILE A 174 -11.41 -7.99 30.26
N GLN A 175 -10.92 -9.21 30.04
CA GLN A 175 -9.54 -9.58 30.37
C GLN A 175 -8.53 -8.69 29.65
N LEU A 176 -8.77 -8.36 28.37
CA LEU A 176 -7.92 -7.48 27.58
C LEU A 176 -7.88 -6.05 28.14
N LEU A 177 -9.02 -5.52 28.60
CA LEU A 177 -9.08 -4.22 29.26
C LEU A 177 -8.31 -4.21 30.57
N SER A 178 -8.47 -5.24 31.41
CA SER A 178 -7.73 -5.40 32.65
C SER A 178 -6.23 -5.53 32.40
N PHE A 179 -5.83 -6.35 31.42
CA PHE A 179 -4.45 -6.52 31.00
C PHE A 179 -3.82 -5.18 30.59
N ARG A 180 -4.50 -4.43 29.72
CA ARG A 180 -4.06 -3.10 29.28
C ARG A 180 -3.93 -2.13 30.45
N ALA A 181 -4.88 -2.14 31.39
CA ALA A 181 -4.84 -1.27 32.57
C ALA A 181 -3.64 -1.58 33.46
N CYS A 182 -3.36 -2.85 33.72
CA CYS A 182 -2.25 -3.28 34.59
C CYS A 182 -0.87 -3.04 33.98
N LEU A 183 -0.71 -3.23 32.66
CA LEU A 183 0.61 -3.19 32.00
C LEU A 183 0.80 -2.02 31.05
N LYS A 184 -0.04 -0.98 31.12
CA LYS A 184 -0.04 0.17 30.19
C LYS A 184 1.35 0.75 29.92
N GLN A 185 2.15 0.97 30.96
CA GLN A 185 3.50 1.51 30.84
C GLN A 185 4.44 0.56 30.07
N ARG A 186 4.38 -0.74 30.33
CA ARG A 186 5.23 -1.72 29.63
C ARG A 186 4.80 -1.91 28.19
N ILE A 187 3.48 -1.97 27.93
CA ILE A 187 2.94 -2.05 26.57
C ILE A 187 3.42 -0.86 25.72
N SER A 188 3.52 0.34 26.30
CA SER A 188 4.00 1.53 25.59
C SER A 188 5.46 1.45 25.10
N GLN A 189 6.25 0.53 25.65
CA GLN A 189 7.65 0.32 25.27
C GLN A 189 7.79 -0.73 24.16
N VAL A 190 6.71 -1.45 23.85
CA VAL A 190 6.68 -2.56 22.90
C VAL A 190 6.16 -2.09 21.55
N LYS A 191 6.82 -2.50 20.46
CA LYS A 191 6.45 -2.07 19.10
C LYS A 191 5.77 -3.15 18.27
N THR A 192 6.06 -4.42 18.56
CA THR A 192 5.55 -5.55 17.76
C THR A 192 4.73 -6.52 18.60
N VAL A 193 3.83 -7.26 17.95
CA VAL A 193 3.04 -8.32 18.62
C VAL A 193 3.95 -9.41 19.18
N ARG A 194 5.08 -9.69 18.50
CA ARG A 194 6.09 -10.67 18.97
C ARG A 194 6.71 -10.27 20.30
N GLU A 195 7.11 -9.00 20.44
CA GLU A 195 7.64 -8.47 21.68
C GLU A 195 6.59 -8.48 22.80
N LEU A 196 5.33 -8.17 22.47
CA LEU A 196 4.22 -8.22 23.42
C LEU A 196 4.01 -9.65 23.94
N ALA A 197 4.03 -10.63 23.04
CA ALA A 197 3.94 -12.05 23.40
C ALA A 197 5.13 -12.49 24.25
N LYS A 198 6.36 -12.05 23.94
CA LYS A 198 7.54 -12.34 24.76
C LYS A 198 7.42 -11.74 26.16
N MET A 199 6.99 -10.49 26.26
CA MET A 199 6.74 -9.82 27.55
C MET A 199 5.70 -10.59 28.36
N LEU A 200 4.60 -11.03 27.74
CA LEU A 200 3.54 -11.79 28.38
C LEU A 200 3.99 -13.18 28.85
N LEU A 201 4.54 -13.98 27.93
CA LEU A 201 4.79 -15.41 28.14
C LEU A 201 6.09 -15.70 28.89
N ILE A 202 7.11 -14.84 28.76
CA ILE A 202 8.44 -15.10 29.32
C ILE A 202 8.67 -14.22 30.55
N GLU A 203 8.42 -12.92 30.46
CA GLU A 203 8.76 -11.97 31.53
C GLU A 203 7.69 -11.89 32.62
N ASN A 204 6.47 -12.35 32.35
CA ASN A 204 5.36 -12.39 33.29
C ASN A 204 4.79 -13.80 33.44
N SER A 205 5.65 -14.82 33.38
CA SER A 205 5.25 -16.24 33.46
C SER A 205 4.44 -16.58 34.72
N CYS A 206 4.57 -15.80 35.79
CA CYS A 206 3.80 -15.93 37.02
C CYS A 206 2.28 -15.68 36.78
N ILE A 207 1.95 -14.78 35.86
CA ILE A 207 0.58 -14.40 35.51
C ILE A 207 -0.04 -15.45 34.58
N THR A 208 0.75 -16.05 33.69
CA THR A 208 0.30 -17.12 32.78
C THR A 208 0.14 -18.47 33.49
N ALA A 209 0.95 -18.75 34.52
CA ALA A 209 0.83 -19.97 35.34
C ALA A 209 -0.38 -19.97 36.30
N SER A 210 -1.09 -18.85 36.42
CA SER A 210 -2.28 -18.72 37.28
C SER A 210 -3.56 -19.31 36.67
N PHE A 211 -3.54 -19.63 35.36
CA PHE A 211 -4.62 -20.31 34.67
C PHE A 211 -4.27 -21.80 34.54
N GLY A 212 -4.49 -22.55 35.62
CA GLY A 212 -4.57 -24.00 35.54
C GLY A 212 -5.86 -24.40 34.81
N GLU A 213 -5.75 -25.40 33.93
CA GLU A 213 -6.89 -26.10 33.30
C GLU A 213 -7.94 -26.56 34.33
#